data_AF-A0A9X1EF50-F1
#
_entry.id   AF-A0A9X1EF50-F1
#
_cell.length_a   1.000
_cell.length_b   1.000
_cell.length_c   1.000
_cell.angle_alpha   90.00
_cell.angle_beta   90.00
_cell.angle_gamma   90.00
#
_symmetry.space_group_name_H-M   'P 1'
#
loop_
_entity.id
_entity.type
_entity.pdbx_description
1 polymer ?
#
loop_
_entity_poly.entity_id
_entity_poly.type
_entity_poly.pdbx_seq_one_letter_code
_entity_poly.pdbx_strand_id
1 'polypeptide(L)'
;MVQLLRAYFERFFYELYHQVFNQYLNHLDLKIHDIDQALYYMQHKKVQLQLMIDRRTIELENKYIDLMDQHHIHCAKNIYGVDINTIKDDLNEIEKEYAQLEAFYQQLNEDKNYVKRECDLLQLLLRAY
;
A
#
# COMPACT_ATOMS: atom_id res chain seq x y z
N MET A 1 -30.90 1.01 -50.06
CA MET A 1 -29.69 0.16 -49.95
C MET A 1 -28.57 0.88 -49.21
N VAL A 2 -27.99 1.97 -49.73
CA VAL A 2 -26.86 2.68 -49.09
C VAL A 2 -27.20 3.28 -47.71
N GLN A 3 -28.39 3.87 -47.54
CA GLN A 3 -28.83 4.43 -46.24
C GLN A 3 -29.09 3.37 -45.17
N LEU A 4 -29.60 2.20 -45.56
CA LEU A 4 -29.83 1.07 -44.64
C LEU A 4 -28.49 0.48 -44.15
N LEU A 5 -27.52 0.35 -45.04
CA LEU A 5 -26.15 -0.06 -44.69
C LEU A 5 -25.51 0.94 -43.74
N ARG A 6 -25.67 2.25 -43.98
CA ARG A 6 -25.15 3.29 -43.09
C ARG A 6 -25.74 3.21 -41.68
N ALA A 7 -27.06 3.13 -41.56
CA ALA A 7 -27.72 3.00 -40.26
C ALA A 7 -27.32 1.71 -39.52
N TYR A 8 -27.13 0.61 -40.26
CA TYR A 8 -26.63 -0.64 -39.70
C TYR A 8 -25.21 -0.48 -39.14
N PHE A 9 -24.29 0.11 -39.92
CA PHE A 9 -22.92 0.33 -39.46
C PHE A 9 -22.86 1.30 -38.27
N GLU A 10 -23.62 2.40 -38.30
CA GLU A 10 -23.69 3.35 -37.18
C GLU A 10 -24.15 2.64 -35.90
N ARG A 11 -25.20 1.81 -35.98
CA ARG A 11 -25.67 1.01 -34.84
C ARG A 11 -24.65 -0.03 -34.39
N PHE A 12 -24.03 -0.74 -35.33
CA PHE A 12 -23.03 -1.76 -35.02
C PHE A 12 -21.82 -1.16 -34.32
N PHE A 13 -21.30 -0.03 -34.80
CA PHE A 13 -20.18 0.67 -34.17
C PHE A 13 -20.56 1.23 -32.80
N TYR A 14 -21.77 1.74 -32.64
CA TYR A 14 -22.28 2.20 -31.34
C TYR A 14 -22.33 1.05 -30.32
N GLU A 15 -22.93 -0.08 -30.69
CA GLU A 15 -23.02 -1.27 -29.83
C GLU A 15 -21.63 -1.81 -29.48
N LEU A 16 -20.72 -1.91 -30.46
CA LEU A 16 -19.34 -2.34 -30.26
C LEU A 16 -18.57 -1.38 -29.33
N TYR A 17 -18.70 -0.07 -29.55
CA TYR A 17 -18.06 0.96 -28.74
C TYR A 17 -18.47 0.84 -27.28
N HIS A 18 -19.77 0.81 -27.00
CA HIS A 18 -20.27 0.65 -25.64
C HIS A 18 -19.83 -0.67 -25.02
N GLN A 19 -19.88 -1.77 -25.77
CA GLN A 19 -19.47 -3.07 -25.25
C GLN A 19 -17.99 -3.08 -24.84
N VAL A 20 -17.09 -2.62 -25.70
CA VAL A 20 -15.64 -2.64 -25.44
C VAL A 20 -15.29 -1.74 -24.26
N PHE A 21 -15.84 -0.52 -24.21
CA PHE A 21 -15.54 0.41 -23.12
C PHE A 21 -16.12 -0.08 -21.78
N ASN A 22 -17.33 -0.64 -21.76
CA ASN A 22 -17.89 -1.23 -20.54
C ASN A 22 -17.10 -2.44 -20.06
N GLN A 23 -16.61 -3.30 -20.97
CA GLN A 23 -15.73 -4.42 -20.61
C GLN A 23 -14.42 -3.93 -19.99
N TYR A 24 -13.83 -2.87 -20.55
CA TYR A 24 -12.60 -2.30 -20.02
C TYR A 24 -12.82 -1.61 -18.67
N LEU A 25 -13.93 -0.89 -18.48
CA LEU A 25 -14.32 -0.35 -17.17
C LEU A 25 -14.43 -1.44 -16.10
N ASN A 26 -15.09 -2.55 -16.42
CA ASN A 26 -15.19 -3.69 -15.48
C ASN A 26 -13.80 -4.24 -15.11
N HIS A 27 -12.87 -4.28 -16.06
CA HIS A 27 -11.49 -4.70 -15.78
C HIS A 27 -10.77 -3.72 -14.83
N LEU A 28 -10.95 -2.42 -15.03
CA LEU A 28 -10.37 -1.41 -14.13
C LEU A 28 -11.00 -1.45 -12.73
N ASP A 29 -12.30 -1.70 -12.62
CA ASP A 29 -12.98 -1.87 -11.33
C ASP A 29 -12.42 -3.07 -10.55
N LEU A 30 -12.18 -4.20 -11.22
CA LEU A 30 -11.51 -5.35 -10.61
C LEU A 30 -10.09 -4.99 -10.15
N LYS A 31 -9.34 -4.26 -10.98
CA LYS A 31 -8.00 -3.78 -10.62
C LYS A 31 -8.01 -2.86 -9.39
N ILE A 32 -8.99 -1.95 -9.29
CA ILE A 32 -9.17 -1.10 -8.10
C ILE A 32 -9.46 -1.97 -6.87
N HIS A 33 -10.35 -2.96 -7.02
CA HIS A 33 -10.67 -3.88 -5.93
C HIS A 33 -9.44 -4.64 -5.43
N ASP A 34 -8.61 -5.16 -6.32
CA ASP A 34 -7.38 -5.87 -5.97
C ASP A 34 -6.38 -4.95 -5.26
N ILE A 35 -6.22 -3.72 -5.72
CA ILE A 35 -5.38 -2.71 -5.05
C ILE A 35 -5.94 -2.40 -3.66
N ASP A 36 -7.26 -2.31 -3.49
CA ASP A 36 -7.89 -2.09 -2.19
C ASP A 36 -7.63 -3.23 -1.20
N GLN A 37 -7.72 -4.48 -1.66
CA GLN A 37 -7.35 -5.64 -0.84
C GLN A 37 -5.87 -5.60 -0.44
N ALA A 38 -4.98 -5.25 -1.37
CA ALA A 38 -3.56 -5.12 -1.09
C ALA A 38 -3.28 -4.01 -0.06
N LEU A 39 -3.87 -2.82 -0.23
CA LEU A 39 -3.74 -1.71 0.72
C LEU A 39 -4.24 -2.09 2.11
N TYR A 40 -5.38 -2.78 2.20
CA TYR A 40 -5.92 -3.26 3.46
C TYR A 40 -4.94 -4.22 4.17
N TYR A 41 -4.42 -5.20 3.45
CA TYR A 41 -3.44 -6.13 3.98
C TYR A 41 -2.15 -5.42 4.45
N MET A 42 -1.61 -4.51 3.63
CA MET A 42 -0.40 -3.76 3.98
C MET A 42 -0.61 -2.87 5.20
N GLN A 43 -1.79 -2.27 5.37
CA GLN A 43 -2.13 -1.49 6.56
C GLN A 43 -2.12 -2.35 7.83
N HIS A 44 -2.66 -3.57 7.78
CA HIS A 44 -2.58 -4.51 8.90
C HIS A 44 -1.15 -4.89 9.24
N LYS A 45 -0.34 -5.21 8.22
CA LYS A 45 1.06 -5.54 8.42
C LYS A 45 1.86 -4.38 9.03
N LYS A 46 1.58 -3.13 8.62
CA LYS A 46 2.17 -1.92 9.23
C LYS A 46 1.87 -1.84 10.73
N VAL A 47 0.62 -2.06 11.13
CA VAL A 47 0.22 -2.03 12.54
C VAL A 47 0.95 -3.13 13.32
N GLN A 48 1.10 -4.33 12.75
CA GLN A 48 1.85 -5.42 13.40
C GLN A 48 3.32 -5.06 13.59
N LEU A 49 3.97 -4.49 12.58
CA LEU A 49 5.37 -4.05 12.69
C LEU A 49 5.53 -2.93 13.74
N GLN A 50 4.60 -1.97 13.80
CA GLN A 50 4.60 -0.95 14.86
C GLN A 50 4.53 -1.56 16.26
N LEU A 51 3.65 -2.53 16.48
CA LEU A 51 3.57 -3.23 17.77
C LEU A 51 4.86 -3.98 18.12
N MET A 52 5.56 -4.52 17.11
CA MET A 52 6.86 -5.16 17.31
C MET A 52 7.94 -4.15 17.68
N ILE A 53 7.97 -2.98 17.02
CA ILE A 53 8.88 -1.87 17.35
C ILE A 53 8.62 -1.40 18.79
N ASP A 54 7.37 -1.14 19.16
CA ASP A 54 7.00 -0.69 20.51
C ASP A 54 7.47 -1.70 21.56
N ARG A 55 7.18 -2.99 21.33
CA ARG A 55 7.59 -4.07 22.24
C ARG A 55 9.10 -4.13 22.42
N ARG A 56 9.86 -4.07 21.32
CA ARG A 56 11.34 -4.14 21.36
C ARG A 56 11.94 -2.88 21.97
N THR A 57 11.32 -1.72 21.77
CA THR A 57 11.73 -0.46 22.40
C THR A 57 11.57 -0.54 23.91
N ILE A 58 10.43 -1.04 24.41
CA ILE A 58 10.21 -1.25 25.85
C ILE A 58 11.23 -2.26 26.41
N GLU A 59 11.51 -3.34 25.67
CA GLU A 59 12.52 -4.33 26.09
C GLU A 59 13.92 -3.71 26.20
N LEU A 60 14.28 -2.85 25.24
CA LEU A 60 15.54 -2.11 25.25
C LEU A 60 15.63 -1.17 26.46
N GLU A 61 14.57 -0.41 26.74
CA GLU A 61 14.49 0.48 27.89
C GLU A 61 14.65 -0.28 29.21
N ASN A 62 13.94 -1.40 29.37
CA ASN A 62 14.05 -2.26 30.55
C ASN A 62 15.48 -2.79 30.72
N LYS A 63 16.13 -3.23 29.63
CA LYS A 63 17.54 -3.68 29.68
C LYS A 63 18.49 -2.57 30.10
N TYR A 64 18.24 -1.33 29.68
CA TYR A 64 19.02 -0.19 30.14
C TYR A 64 18.82 0.08 31.63
N ILE A 65 17.59 -0.03 32.14
CA ILE A 65 17.28 0.11 33.57
C ILE A 65 18.01 -0.97 34.39
N ASP A 66 17.89 -2.24 33.99
CA ASP A 66 18.54 -3.36 34.67
C ASP A 66 20.05 -3.18 34.79
N LEU A 67 20.71 -2.71 33.71
CA LEU A 67 22.16 -2.50 33.71
C LEU A 67 22.58 -1.27 34.52
N MET A 68 21.77 -0.20 34.52
CA MET A 68 22.01 0.95 35.40
C MET A 68 21.92 0.54 36.87
N ASP A 69 20.92 -0.26 37.24
CA ASP A 69 20.71 -0.75 38.59
C ASP A 69 21.84 -1.68 39.04
N GLN A 70 22.23 -2.64 38.18
CA GLN A 70 23.31 -3.61 38.47
C GLN A 70 24.67 -2.93 38.67
N HIS A 71 24.97 -1.89 37.91
CA HIS A 71 26.26 -1.20 37.97
C HIS A 71 26.25 0.04 38.86
N HIS A 72 25.12 0.37 39.52
CA HIS A 72 24.91 1.63 40.26
C HIS A 72 25.27 2.88 39.43
N ILE A 73 24.99 2.84 38.13
CA ILE A 73 25.31 3.91 37.19
C ILE A 73 24.08 4.80 37.03
N HIS A 74 24.23 6.10 37.26
CA HIS A 74 23.14 7.08 37.15
C HIS A 74 22.84 7.53 35.71
N CYS A 75 23.67 7.14 34.73
CA CYS A 75 23.52 7.59 33.34
C CYS A 75 23.96 6.49 32.34
N ALA A 76 23.03 6.03 31.50
CA ALA A 76 23.24 4.95 30.53
C ALA A 76 24.17 5.27 29.35
N LYS A 77 24.78 6.46 29.32
CA LYS A 77 25.45 7.02 28.13
C LYS A 77 26.56 6.13 27.52
N ASN A 78 27.12 5.20 28.29
CA ASN A 78 28.19 4.27 27.86
C ASN A 78 27.94 2.81 28.26
N ILE A 79 26.67 2.38 28.38
CA ILE A 79 26.37 0.97 28.68
C ILE A 79 26.38 0.17 27.37
N TYR A 80 27.41 -0.67 27.21
CA TYR A 80 27.55 -1.62 26.11
C TYR A 80 27.23 -3.02 26.63
N GLY A 81 26.17 -3.63 26.11
CA GLY A 81 25.79 -5.00 26.38
C GLY A 81 25.49 -5.72 25.07
N VAL A 82 25.91 -6.98 24.94
CA VAL A 82 25.62 -7.81 23.75
C VAL A 82 24.11 -7.88 23.50
N ASP A 83 23.32 -8.01 24.57
CA ASP A 83 21.85 -8.00 24.52
C ASP A 83 21.29 -6.67 23.99
N ILE A 84 21.84 -5.52 24.43
CA ILE A 84 21.40 -4.19 23.97
C ILE A 84 21.65 -4.04 22.46
N ASN A 85 22.82 -4.45 21.99
CA ASN A 85 23.15 -4.36 20.57
C ASN A 85 22.24 -5.28 19.74
N THR A 86 21.96 -6.48 20.25
CA THR A 86 21.04 -7.42 19.58
C THR A 86 19.64 -6.83 19.45
N ILE A 87 19.09 -6.22 20.51
CA ILE A 87 17.77 -5.58 20.46
C ILE A 87 17.76 -4.37 19.50
N LYS A 88 18.86 -3.61 19.45
CA LYS A 88 19.00 -2.49 18.49
C LYS A 88 19.05 -2.97 17.04
N ASP A 89 19.78 -4.06 16.78
CA ASP A 89 19.86 -4.64 15.44
C ASP A 89 18.50 -5.20 14.99
N ASP A 90 17.77 -5.86 15.90
CA ASP A 90 16.38 -6.29 15.68
C ASP A 90 15.46 -5.09 15.36
N LEU A 91 15.55 -4.00 16.14
CA LEU A 91 14.79 -2.77 15.90
C LEU A 91 15.09 -2.19 14.52
N ASN A 92 16.37 -2.08 14.16
CA ASN A 92 16.80 -1.53 12.87
C ASN A 92 16.23 -2.33 11.69
N GLU A 93 16.21 -3.67 11.77
CA GLU A 93 15.63 -4.48 10.70
C GLU A 93 14.11 -4.33 10.63
N ILE A 94 13.40 -4.32 11.76
CA ILE A 94 11.94 -4.12 11.78
C ILE A 94 11.57 -2.73 11.24
N GLU A 95 12.29 -1.68 11.61
CA GLU A 95 12.08 -0.31 11.14
C GLU A 95 12.34 -0.17 9.63
N LYS A 96 13.39 -0.84 9.14
CA LYS A 96 13.69 -0.91 7.70
C LYS A 96 12.60 -1.64 6.93
N GLU A 97 12.10 -2.76 7.43
CA GLU A 97 10.94 -3.45 6.84
C GLU A 97 9.70 -2.55 6.85
N TYR A 98 9.45 -1.83 7.95
CA TYR A 98 8.34 -0.88 8.04
C TYR A 98 8.47 0.24 7.00
N ALA A 99 9.65 0.83 6.83
CA ALA A 99 9.90 1.87 5.85
C ALA A 99 9.68 1.39 4.40
N GLN A 100 10.14 0.17 4.08
CA GLN A 100 9.89 -0.44 2.78
C GLN A 100 8.40 -0.68 2.53
N LEU A 101 7.70 -1.16 3.56
CA LEU A 101 6.26 -1.38 3.51
C LEU A 101 5.48 -0.07 3.31
N GLU A 102 5.91 1.01 3.97
CA GLU A 102 5.33 2.34 3.79
C GLU A 102 5.50 2.84 2.37
N ALA A 103 6.71 2.73 1.81
CA ALA A 103 6.98 3.14 0.42
C ALA A 103 6.10 2.38 -0.57
N PHE A 104 5.97 1.06 -0.40
CA PHE A 104 5.11 0.24 -1.24
C PHE A 104 3.62 0.59 -1.08
N TYR A 105 3.17 0.86 0.14
CA TYR A 105 1.80 1.31 0.41
C TYR A 105 1.48 2.62 -0.32
N GLN A 106 2.39 3.60 -0.27
CA GLN A 106 2.23 4.87 -1.00
C GLN A 106 2.14 4.64 -2.50
N GLN A 107 3.03 3.81 -3.06
CA GLN A 107 3.02 3.47 -4.48
C GLN A 107 1.69 2.83 -4.91
N LEU A 108 1.17 1.85 -4.15
CA LEU A 108 -0.14 1.25 -4.43
C LEU A 108 -1.28 2.28 -4.43
N ASN A 109 -1.21 3.26 -3.53
CA ASN A 109 -2.22 4.32 -3.46
C ASN A 109 -2.13 5.27 -4.67
N GLU A 110 -0.92 5.55 -5.16
CA GLU A 110 -0.70 6.27 -6.42
C GLU A 110 -1.25 5.50 -7.62
N ASP A 111 -0.97 4.20 -7.72
CA ASP A 111 -1.50 3.32 -8.76
C ASP A 111 -3.03 3.29 -8.74
N LYS A 112 -3.65 3.22 -7.56
CA LYS A 112 -5.10 3.31 -7.41
C LYS A 112 -5.65 4.62 -7.99
N ASN A 113 -5.01 5.74 -7.68
CA ASN A 113 -5.42 7.05 -8.17
C ASN A 113 -5.26 7.17 -9.69
N TYR A 114 -4.20 6.56 -10.24
CA TYR A 114 -4.02 6.48 -11.68
C TYR A 114 -5.16 5.70 -12.35
N VAL A 115 -5.48 4.51 -11.85
CA VAL A 115 -6.57 3.67 -12.40
C VAL A 115 -7.93 4.39 -12.31
N LYS A 116 -8.21 5.09 -11.21
CA LYS A 116 -9.43 5.92 -11.09
C LYS A 116 -9.53 6.99 -12.18
N ARG A 117 -8.42 7.68 -12.48
CA ARG A 117 -8.40 8.69 -13.56
C ARG A 117 -8.66 8.05 -14.92
N GLU A 118 -8.16 6.84 -15.16
CA GLU A 118 -8.49 6.09 -16.38
C GLU A 118 -9.99 5.77 -16.46
N CYS A 119 -10.60 5.31 -15.35
CA CYS A 119 -12.05 5.09 -15.28
C CYS A 119 -12.83 6.36 -15.61
N ASP A 120 -12.46 7.49 -15.00
CA ASP A 120 -13.13 8.78 -15.21
C ASP A 120 -13.05 9.20 -16.69
N LEU A 121 -11.88 9.03 -17.33
CA LEU A 121 -11.68 9.33 -18.74
C LEU A 121 -12.53 8.45 -19.65
N LEU A 122 -12.59 7.14 -19.38
CA LEU A 122 -13.42 6.20 -20.15
C LEU A 122 -14.91 6.50 -20.00
N GLN A 123 -15.36 6.87 -18.81
CA GLN A 123 -16.74 7.28 -18.57
C GLN A 123 -17.09 8.57 -19.33
N LEU A 124 -16.16 9.52 -19.42
CA LEU A 124 -16.35 10.71 -20.25
C LEU A 124 -16.46 10.36 -21.73
N LEU A 125 -15.59 9.49 -22.24
CA LEU A 125 -15.63 9.02 -23.62
C LEU A 125 -16.94 8.28 -23.92
N LEU A 126 -17.41 7.43 -23.01
CA LEU A 126 -18.69 6.71 -23.13
C LEU A 126 -19.91 7.64 -23.21
N ARG A 127 -19.83 8.83 -22.62
CA ARG A 127 -20.92 9.82 -22.65
C ARG A 127 -20.84 10.77 -23.84
N ALA A 128 -19.68 10.86 -24.49
CA ALA A 128 -19.43 11.76 -25.61
C ALA A 128 -19.83 11.17 -26.97
N TYR A 129 -20.07 9.86 -27.03
CA TYR A 129 -20.46 9.10 -28.23
C TYR A 129 -21.87 8.53 -28.04
#